data_AF-G7W740-F1
#
_entry.id   AF-G7W740-F1
#
_cell.length_a   1.000
_cell.length_b   1.000
_cell.length_c   1.000
_cell.angle_alpha   90.00
_cell.angle_beta   90.00
_cell.angle_gamma   90.00
#
_symmetry.space_group_name_H-M   'P 1'
#
loop_
_entity.id
_entity.type
_entity.pdbx_description
1 polymer ?
#
loop_
_entity_poly.entity_id
_entity_poly.type
_entity_poly.pdbx_seq_one_letter_code
_entity_poly.pdbx_strand_id
1 'polypeptide(L)'
;MKSNTKISLSISIGAIVVAATLAIFFLGDSISAKTSLDWLSLAFIILSEIALFAGTTIMSMQVSPTNKILIHSGITSTLVIYWLITLVGAFFKDIFKDNLNGYIILQVIIIAITAIIILSLNSIATRVGNMDASIEHSRGLMDECQKRLFGLKSNDAYIEYQEPLNDLYEMLKYGDKIGSTTVDSEIANEIAILEKSLANKETSLTSTTDTLVDSIRFLIKQRNMELSQAKRGSF
;
A
#
# COMPACT_ATOMS: atom_id res chain seq x y z
N MET A 1 -17.79 9.79 11.40
CA MET A 1 -18.71 10.73 10.70
C MET A 1 -18.18 11.31 9.39
N LYS A 2 -16.87 11.59 9.19
CA LYS A 2 -16.36 12.18 7.93
C LYS A 2 -16.39 11.28 6.66
N SER A 3 -16.44 9.94 6.80
CA SER A 3 -16.43 9.01 5.65
C SER A 3 -17.76 9.00 4.88
N ASN A 4 -18.87 8.92 5.60
CA ASN A 4 -20.21 8.81 4.99
C ASN A 4 -20.59 10.04 4.16
N THR A 5 -20.15 11.23 4.57
CA THR A 5 -20.39 12.47 3.82
C THR A 5 -19.63 12.51 2.50
N LYS A 6 -18.39 11.99 2.45
CA LYS A 6 -17.60 11.92 1.21
C LYS A 6 -18.19 10.94 0.20
N ILE A 7 -18.63 9.77 0.68
CA ILE A 7 -19.29 8.74 -0.14
C ILE A 7 -20.62 9.29 -0.70
N SER A 8 -21.45 9.89 0.16
CA SER A 8 -22.71 10.50 -0.25
C SER A 8 -22.51 11.63 -1.27
N LEU A 9 -21.48 12.45 -1.10
CA LEU A 9 -21.11 13.49 -2.06
C LEU A 9 -20.69 12.90 -3.41
N SER A 10 -19.81 11.90 -3.42
CA SER A 10 -19.34 11.22 -4.64
C SER A 10 -20.51 10.64 -5.45
N ILE A 11 -21.42 9.93 -4.78
CA ILE A 11 -22.61 9.34 -5.41
C ILE A 11 -23.53 10.43 -5.96
N SER A 12 -23.74 11.52 -5.22
CA SER A 12 -24.61 12.62 -5.65
C SER A 12 -24.04 13.32 -6.89
N ILE A 13 -22.74 13.58 -6.92
CA ILE A 13 -22.05 14.15 -8.09
C ILE A 13 -22.19 13.20 -9.29
N GLY A 14 -21.95 11.90 -9.08
CA GLY A 14 -22.10 10.91 -10.15
C GLY A 14 -23.51 10.86 -10.73
N ALA A 15 -24.54 10.90 -9.87
CA ALA A 15 -25.93 10.94 -10.32
C ALA A 15 -26.25 12.20 -11.14
N ILE A 16 -25.74 13.37 -10.74
CA ILE A 16 -25.90 14.62 -11.49
C ILE A 16 -25.23 14.54 -12.86
N VAL A 17 -24.02 13.99 -12.93
CA VAL A 17 -23.29 13.85 -14.21
C VAL A 17 -24.03 12.91 -15.15
N VAL A 18 -24.46 11.73 -14.68
CA VAL A 18 -25.25 10.78 -15.50
C VAL A 18 -26.56 11.42 -15.98
N ALA A 19 -27.25 12.16 -15.09
CA ALA A 19 -28.48 12.87 -15.45
C ALA A 19 -28.24 13.96 -16.51
N ALA A 20 -27.13 14.71 -16.40
CA ALA A 20 -26.73 15.70 -17.40
C ALA A 20 -26.39 15.04 -18.74
N THR A 21 -25.67 13.93 -18.74
CA THR A 21 -25.35 13.15 -19.96
C THR A 21 -26.62 12.64 -20.65
N LEU A 22 -27.58 12.11 -19.89
CA LEU A 22 -28.89 11.73 -20.43
C LEU A 22 -29.65 12.93 -20.98
N ALA A 23 -29.69 14.05 -20.26
CA ALA A 23 -30.36 15.27 -20.71
C ALA A 23 -29.77 15.79 -22.02
N ILE A 24 -28.43 15.86 -22.14
CA ILE A 24 -27.73 16.26 -23.36
C ILE A 24 -28.08 15.30 -24.51
N PHE A 25 -28.10 13.99 -24.26
CA PHE A 25 -28.45 13.02 -25.29
C PHE A 25 -29.89 13.17 -25.80
N PHE A 26 -30.87 13.36 -24.90
CA PHE A 26 -32.27 13.51 -25.28
C PHE A 26 -32.59 14.88 -25.88
N LEU A 27 -31.94 15.96 -25.40
CA LEU A 27 -32.15 17.32 -25.91
C LEU A 27 -31.40 17.60 -27.21
N GLY A 28 -30.25 16.95 -27.43
CA GLY A 28 -29.34 17.26 -28.54
C GLY A 28 -29.80 16.83 -29.93
N ASP A 29 -31.01 16.30 -30.08
CA ASP A 29 -31.41 15.60 -31.31
C ASP A 29 -32.89 15.76 -31.66
N SER A 30 -33.41 16.98 -31.56
CA SER A 30 -34.80 17.29 -31.94
C SER A 30 -35.07 17.25 -33.45
N ILE A 31 -34.12 16.82 -34.31
CA ILE A 31 -34.20 16.97 -35.78
C ILE A 31 -34.02 15.64 -36.55
N SER A 32 -33.37 14.62 -35.99
CA SER A 32 -33.11 13.34 -36.69
C SER A 32 -33.44 12.12 -35.83
N ALA A 33 -33.92 11.04 -36.45
CA ALA A 33 -34.13 9.77 -35.76
C ALA A 33 -32.78 9.20 -35.29
N LYS A 34 -32.66 8.93 -33.99
CA LYS A 34 -31.45 8.37 -33.37
C LYS A 34 -31.10 7.01 -33.98
N THR A 35 -29.86 6.84 -34.38
CA THR A 35 -29.33 5.62 -34.98
C THR A 35 -28.88 4.62 -33.90
N SER A 36 -28.70 3.35 -34.27
CA SER A 36 -28.18 2.31 -33.36
C SER A 36 -26.81 2.67 -32.76
N LEU A 37 -26.00 3.42 -33.51
CA LEU A 37 -24.67 3.87 -33.10
C LEU A 37 -24.77 4.94 -31.99
N ASP A 38 -25.79 5.80 -32.02
CA ASP A 38 -26.03 6.81 -30.99
C ASP A 38 -26.36 6.17 -29.64
N TRP A 39 -27.22 5.16 -29.65
CA TRP A 39 -27.59 4.39 -28.46
C TRP A 39 -26.39 3.62 -27.89
N LEU A 40 -25.57 3.03 -28.77
CA LEU A 40 -24.37 2.31 -28.38
C LEU A 40 -23.32 3.25 -27.77
N SER A 41 -23.09 4.43 -28.37
CA SER A 41 -22.19 5.44 -27.82
C SER A 41 -22.66 5.92 -26.44
N LEU A 42 -23.97 6.16 -26.27
CA LEU A 42 -24.53 6.50 -24.96
C LEU A 42 -24.27 5.40 -23.92
N ALA A 43 -24.47 4.13 -24.28
CA ALA A 43 -24.25 3.01 -23.38
C ALA A 43 -22.80 2.95 -22.88
N PHE A 44 -21.81 3.15 -23.76
CA PHE A 44 -20.41 3.19 -23.36
C PHE A 44 -20.07 4.40 -22.49
N ILE A 45 -20.63 5.59 -22.78
CA ILE A 45 -20.44 6.77 -21.91
C ILE A 45 -20.98 6.48 -20.51
N ILE A 46 -22.22 6.00 -20.40
CA ILE A 46 -22.83 5.68 -19.09
C ILE A 46 -22.00 4.63 -18.36
N LEU A 47 -21.53 3.59 -19.06
CA LEU A 47 -20.67 2.57 -18.47
C LEU A 47 -19.37 3.19 -17.94
N SER A 48 -18.75 4.12 -18.68
CA SER A 48 -17.53 4.82 -18.25
C SER A 48 -17.75 5.73 -17.05
N GLU A 49 -18.89 6.42 -16.98
CA GLU A 49 -19.29 7.23 -15.84
C GLU A 49 -19.51 6.36 -14.60
N ILE A 50 -20.26 5.27 -14.73
CA ILE A 50 -20.47 4.31 -13.65
C ILE A 50 -19.12 3.76 -13.17
N ALA A 51 -18.22 3.36 -14.07
CA ALA A 51 -16.89 2.86 -13.71
C ALA A 51 -16.08 3.91 -12.94
N LEU A 52 -16.10 5.18 -13.36
CA LEU A 52 -15.41 6.29 -12.70
C LEU A 52 -15.95 6.52 -11.29
N PHE A 53 -17.27 6.70 -11.15
CA PHE A 53 -17.89 7.02 -9.85
C PHE A 53 -17.94 5.83 -8.90
N ALA A 54 -18.22 4.63 -9.40
CA ALA A 54 -18.16 3.41 -8.59
C ALA A 54 -16.72 3.14 -8.13
N GLY A 55 -15.74 3.23 -9.03
CA GLY A 55 -14.33 3.01 -8.72
C GLY A 55 -13.81 3.98 -7.66
N THR A 56 -14.04 5.28 -7.83
CA THR A 56 -13.64 6.31 -6.86
C THR A 56 -14.37 6.19 -5.52
N THR A 57 -15.62 5.74 -5.52
CA THR A 57 -16.40 5.52 -4.29
C THR A 57 -15.88 4.31 -3.51
N ILE A 58 -15.64 3.16 -4.17
CA ILE A 58 -15.05 1.97 -3.55
C ILE A 58 -13.69 2.32 -2.93
N MET A 59 -12.90 3.13 -3.63
CA MET A 59 -11.62 3.60 -3.14
C MET A 59 -11.71 4.49 -1.91
N SER A 60 -12.71 5.37 -1.87
CA SER A 60 -12.96 6.26 -0.74
C SER A 60 -13.40 5.50 0.52
N MET A 61 -13.98 4.30 0.36
CA MET A 61 -14.35 3.42 1.48
C MET A 61 -13.14 2.73 2.11
N GLN A 62 -12.04 2.56 1.37
CA GLN A 62 -10.82 1.91 1.87
C GLN A 62 -9.95 2.89 2.67
N VAL A 63 -10.31 3.11 3.94
CA VAL A 63 -9.54 3.94 4.88
C VAL A 63 -8.21 3.25 5.21
N SER A 64 -7.09 3.68 4.64
CA SER A 64 -5.79 3.02 4.88
C SER A 64 -4.59 3.93 4.60
N PRO A 65 -3.40 3.60 5.17
CA PRO A 65 -2.31 4.56 5.41
C PRO A 65 -1.64 5.11 4.15
N THR A 66 -0.84 6.15 4.38
CA THR A 66 -0.19 7.11 3.47
C THR A 66 0.35 6.57 2.13
N ASN A 67 0.83 5.32 2.07
CA ASN A 67 1.32 4.74 0.80
C ASN A 67 0.21 4.41 -0.20
N LYS A 68 -1.07 4.41 0.20
CA LYS A 68 -2.18 4.27 -0.74
C LYS A 68 -2.44 5.52 -1.58
N ILE A 69 -1.90 6.69 -1.24
CA ILE A 69 -2.15 7.93 -1.99
C ILE A 69 -1.67 7.83 -3.45
N LEU A 70 -0.49 7.26 -3.68
CA LEU A 70 0.06 7.10 -5.03
C LEU A 70 -0.81 6.14 -5.87
N ILE A 71 -1.27 5.05 -5.27
CA ILE A 71 -2.13 4.04 -5.91
C ILE A 71 -3.52 4.61 -6.17
N HIS A 72 -4.11 5.30 -5.20
CA HIS A 72 -5.39 5.99 -5.34
C HIS A 72 -5.33 7.03 -6.45
N SER A 73 -4.25 7.80 -6.52
CA SER A 73 -4.02 8.76 -7.59
C SER A 73 -3.88 8.08 -8.95
N GLY A 74 -3.14 6.97 -9.03
CA GLY A 74 -2.92 6.23 -10.28
C GLY A 74 -4.18 5.57 -10.83
N ILE A 75 -5.02 4.98 -9.97
CA ILE A 75 -6.26 4.36 -10.44
C ILE A 75 -7.31 5.43 -10.76
N THR A 76 -7.40 6.49 -9.96
CA THR A 76 -8.31 7.62 -10.26
C THR A 76 -7.93 8.28 -11.59
N SER A 77 -6.64 8.55 -11.84
CA SER A 77 -6.22 9.13 -13.11
C SER A 77 -6.52 8.21 -14.29
N THR A 78 -6.31 6.89 -14.14
CA THR A 78 -6.63 5.89 -15.17
C THR A 78 -8.13 5.89 -15.50
N LEU A 79 -9.00 5.93 -14.49
CA LEU A 79 -10.45 5.99 -14.68
C LEU A 79 -10.90 7.30 -15.36
N VAL A 80 -10.28 8.43 -15.00
CA VAL A 80 -10.56 9.73 -15.65
C VAL A 80 -10.12 9.72 -17.11
N ILE A 81 -8.94 9.18 -17.41
CA ILE A 81 -8.44 9.02 -18.78
C ILE A 81 -9.39 8.13 -19.60
N TYR A 82 -9.82 7.01 -19.03
CA TYR A 82 -10.81 6.12 -19.64
C TYR A 82 -12.11 6.86 -19.99
N TRP A 83 -12.70 7.58 -19.03
CA TRP A 83 -13.91 8.38 -19.25
C TRP A 83 -13.71 9.45 -20.34
N LEU A 84 -12.59 10.17 -20.33
CA LEU A 84 -12.28 11.17 -21.36
C LEU A 84 -12.16 10.54 -22.76
N ILE A 85 -11.46 9.41 -22.88
CA ILE A 85 -11.31 8.72 -24.16
C ILE A 85 -12.66 8.23 -24.67
N THR A 86 -13.51 7.66 -23.82
CA THR A 86 -14.85 7.20 -24.20
C THR A 86 -15.74 8.37 -24.61
N LEU A 87 -15.66 9.51 -23.91
CA LEU A 87 -16.38 10.74 -24.27
C LEU A 87 -15.93 11.31 -25.61
N VAL A 88 -14.63 11.38 -25.86
CA VAL A 88 -14.06 11.79 -27.16
C VAL A 88 -14.50 10.81 -28.26
N GLY A 89 -14.45 9.51 -28.00
CA GLY A 89 -14.91 8.48 -28.93
C GLY A 89 -16.38 8.63 -29.30
N ALA A 90 -17.23 9.01 -28.35
CA ALA A 90 -18.64 9.29 -28.60
C ALA A 90 -18.87 10.59 -29.39
N PHE A 91 -18.01 11.60 -29.22
CA PHE A 91 -18.09 12.85 -30.00
C PHE A 91 -17.69 12.63 -31.47
N PHE A 92 -16.69 11.79 -31.71
CA PHE A 92 -16.21 11.43 -33.05
C PHE A 92 -16.85 10.15 -33.62
N LYS A 93 -18.00 9.73 -33.07
CA LYS A 93 -18.72 8.52 -33.47
C LYS A 93 -19.08 8.50 -34.96
N ASP A 94 -19.22 9.69 -35.56
CA ASP A 94 -19.56 9.88 -36.97
C ASP A 94 -18.54 9.28 -37.94
N ILE A 95 -17.27 9.13 -37.51
CA ILE A 95 -16.21 8.46 -38.28
C ILE A 95 -16.53 6.96 -38.47
N PHE A 96 -17.35 6.38 -37.59
CA PHE A 96 -17.70 4.96 -37.57
C PHE A 96 -19.11 4.66 -38.10
N LYS A 97 -19.78 5.62 -38.76
CA LYS A 97 -21.15 5.45 -39.29
C LYS A 97 -21.32 4.17 -40.13
N ASP A 98 -20.34 3.85 -40.95
CA ASP A 98 -20.37 2.66 -41.83
C ASP A 98 -19.74 1.41 -41.21
N ASN A 99 -19.16 1.51 -40.00
CA ASN A 99 -18.43 0.42 -39.36
C ASN A 99 -18.69 0.35 -37.85
N LEU A 100 -19.92 -0.05 -37.50
CA LEU A 100 -20.35 -0.25 -36.11
C LEU A 100 -19.48 -1.27 -35.35
N ASN A 101 -19.06 -2.35 -36.03
CA ASN A 101 -18.20 -3.36 -35.41
C ASN A 101 -16.83 -2.79 -35.02
N GLY A 102 -16.25 -1.93 -35.87
CA GLY A 102 -15.00 -1.24 -35.57
C GLY A 102 -15.10 -0.37 -34.32
N TYR A 103 -16.22 0.33 -34.12
CA TYR A 103 -16.46 1.12 -32.92
C TYR A 103 -16.55 0.25 -31.65
N ILE A 104 -17.30 -0.87 -31.71
CA ILE A 104 -17.39 -1.82 -30.59
C ILE A 104 -16.01 -2.35 -30.23
N ILE A 105 -15.25 -2.82 -31.22
CA ILE A 105 -13.92 -3.39 -31.02
C ILE A 105 -13.00 -2.35 -30.36
N LEU A 106 -13.03 -1.09 -30.83
CA LEU A 106 -12.24 -0.02 -30.24
C LEU A 106 -12.57 0.20 -28.76
N GLN A 107 -13.86 0.29 -28.41
CA GLN A 107 -14.29 0.47 -27.02
C GLN A 107 -13.90 -0.72 -26.13
N VAL A 108 -14.06 -1.95 -26.63
CA VAL A 108 -13.65 -3.17 -25.92
C VAL A 108 -12.14 -3.17 -25.67
N ILE A 109 -11.32 -2.76 -26.64
CA ILE A 109 -9.86 -2.65 -26.48
C ILE A 109 -9.52 -1.62 -25.39
N ILE A 110 -10.17 -0.45 -25.40
CA ILE A 110 -9.95 0.59 -24.39
C ILE A 110 -10.28 0.07 -22.99
N ILE A 111 -11.40 -0.65 -22.83
CA ILE A 111 -11.79 -1.28 -21.57
C ILE A 111 -10.74 -2.31 -21.13
N ALA A 112 -10.28 -3.17 -22.04
CA ALA A 112 -9.29 -4.20 -21.74
C ALA A 112 -7.96 -3.59 -21.26
N ILE A 113 -7.45 -2.57 -21.94
CA ILE A 113 -6.23 -1.86 -21.56
C ILE A 113 -6.40 -1.22 -20.16
N THR A 114 -7.52 -0.54 -19.94
CA THR A 114 -7.84 0.08 -18.65
C THR A 114 -7.86 -0.96 -17.52
N ALA A 115 -8.47 -2.12 -17.75
CA ALA A 115 -8.51 -3.22 -16.78
C ALA A 115 -7.11 -3.76 -16.47
N ILE A 116 -6.26 -3.95 -17.48
CA ILE A 116 -4.87 -4.41 -17.29
C ILE A 116 -4.09 -3.42 -16.43
N ILE A 117 -4.17 -2.11 -16.73
CA ILE A 117 -3.47 -1.07 -15.95
C ILE A 117 -3.92 -1.10 -14.49
N ILE A 118 -5.23 -1.17 -14.24
CA ILE A 118 -5.79 -1.22 -12.88
C ILE A 118 -5.31 -2.46 -12.12
N LEU A 119 -5.30 -3.63 -12.77
CA LEU A 119 -4.81 -4.87 -12.17
C LEU A 119 -3.32 -4.78 -11.83
N SER A 120 -2.50 -4.22 -12.72
CA SER A 120 -1.07 -3.99 -12.48
C SER A 120 -0.83 -3.03 -11.30
N LEU A 121 -1.56 -1.91 -11.25
CA LEU A 121 -1.48 -0.96 -10.13
C LEU A 121 -1.88 -1.62 -8.80
N ASN A 122 -2.93 -2.44 -8.79
CA ASN A 122 -3.35 -3.17 -7.59
C ASN A 122 -2.33 -4.21 -7.14
N SER A 123 -1.67 -4.91 -8.06
CA SER A 123 -0.61 -5.87 -7.70
C SER A 123 0.59 -5.19 -7.06
N ILE A 124 1.00 -4.03 -7.57
CA ILE A 124 2.05 -3.21 -6.97
C ILE A 124 1.60 -2.73 -5.58
N ALA A 125 0.34 -2.32 -5.45
CA ALA A 125 -0.23 -1.84 -4.19
C ALA A 125 -0.18 -2.87 -3.06
N THR A 126 -0.57 -4.11 -3.34
CA THR A 126 -0.53 -5.18 -2.33
C THR A 126 0.89 -5.52 -1.92
N ARG A 127 1.82 -5.53 -2.88
CA ARG A 127 3.25 -5.75 -2.60
C ARG A 127 3.84 -4.67 -1.70
N VAL A 128 3.61 -3.39 -2.02
CA VAL A 128 4.07 -2.26 -1.21
C VAL A 128 3.44 -2.30 0.18
N GLY A 129 2.13 -2.54 0.28
CA GLY A 129 1.45 -2.63 1.58
C GLY A 129 1.99 -3.74 2.48
N ASN A 130 2.34 -4.90 1.91
CA ASN A 130 2.95 -6.00 2.67
C ASN A 130 4.38 -5.64 3.13
N MET A 131 5.15 -4.94 2.30
CA MET A 131 6.49 -4.47 2.67
C MET A 131 6.42 -3.45 3.81
N ASP A 132 5.50 -2.48 3.73
CA ASP A 132 5.29 -1.50 4.79
C ASP A 132 4.89 -2.16 6.12
N ALA A 133 3.98 -3.14 6.07
CA ALA A 133 3.57 -3.89 7.26
C ALA A 133 4.74 -4.66 7.89
N SER A 134 5.59 -5.26 7.06
CA SER A 134 6.82 -5.93 7.53
C SER A 134 7.79 -4.94 8.19
N ILE A 135 8.00 -3.77 7.58
CA ILE A 135 8.87 -2.73 8.13
C ILE A 135 8.32 -2.20 9.47
N GLU A 136 7.02 -1.95 9.56
CA GLU A 136 6.40 -1.47 10.80
C GLU A 136 6.45 -2.52 11.91
N HIS A 137 6.22 -3.79 11.57
CA HIS A 137 6.38 -4.90 12.50
C HIS A 137 7.83 -5.00 13.02
N SER A 138 8.81 -5.01 12.12
CA SER A 138 10.24 -5.03 12.48
C SER A 138 10.64 -3.85 13.34
N ARG A 139 10.14 -2.65 13.04
CA ARG A 139 10.37 -1.46 13.86
C ARG A 139 9.81 -1.63 15.27
N GLY A 140 8.57 -2.09 15.39
CA GLY A 140 7.94 -2.35 16.70
C GLY A 140 8.72 -3.36 17.53
N LEU A 141 9.19 -4.44 16.89
CA LEU A 141 9.99 -5.49 17.51
C LEU A 141 11.34 -4.94 17.99
N MET A 142 12.03 -4.14 17.18
CA MET A 142 13.30 -3.49 17.58
C MET A 142 13.13 -2.49 18.74
N ASP A 143 12.04 -1.72 18.74
CA ASP A 143 11.73 -0.81 19.86
C ASP A 143 11.42 -1.59 21.14
N GLU A 144 10.80 -2.77 21.05
CA GLU A 144 10.61 -3.67 22.19
C GLU A 144 11.95 -4.22 22.71
N CYS A 145 12.82 -4.73 21.83
CA CYS A 145 14.17 -5.18 22.18
C CYS A 145 14.96 -4.07 22.91
N GLN A 146 14.89 -2.84 22.39
CA GLN A 146 15.55 -1.68 23.02
C GLN A 146 15.01 -1.42 24.43
N LYS A 147 13.69 -1.53 24.65
CA LYS A 147 13.08 -1.36 25.98
C LYS A 147 13.52 -2.46 26.94
N ARG A 148 13.57 -3.71 26.49
CA ARG A 148 14.01 -4.85 27.31
C ARG A 148 15.47 -4.69 27.74
N LEU A 149 16.37 -4.38 26.79
CA LEU A 149 17.78 -4.12 27.12
C LEU A 149 17.95 -2.91 28.04
N PHE A 150 17.15 -1.86 27.87
CA PHE A 150 17.15 -0.73 28.80
C PHE A 150 16.75 -1.16 30.21
N GLY A 151 15.75 -2.02 30.36
CA GLY A 151 15.33 -2.59 31.64
C GLY A 151 16.44 -3.43 32.28
N LEU A 152 17.09 -4.30 31.49
CA LEU A 152 18.19 -5.14 31.97
C LEU A 152 19.39 -4.31 32.44
N LYS A 153 19.88 -3.35 31.63
CA LYS A 153 21.06 -2.54 31.99
C LYS A 153 20.84 -1.60 33.19
N SER A 154 19.59 -1.30 33.52
CA SER A 154 19.22 -0.34 34.57
C SER A 154 18.82 -1.05 35.87
N ASN A 155 18.94 -2.38 35.92
CA ASN A 155 18.62 -3.19 37.09
C ASN A 155 19.91 -3.48 37.89
N ASP A 156 19.93 -3.02 39.14
CA ASP A 156 21.06 -3.20 40.07
C ASP A 156 21.37 -4.69 40.35
N ALA A 157 20.43 -5.60 40.09
CA ALA A 157 20.65 -7.04 40.22
C ALA A 157 21.67 -7.59 39.20
N TYR A 158 21.97 -6.85 38.13
CA TYR A 158 22.81 -7.29 37.00
C TYR A 158 24.07 -6.42 36.81
N ILE A 159 24.57 -5.80 37.88
CA ILE A 159 25.74 -4.90 37.86
C ILE A 159 26.95 -5.53 37.16
N GLU A 160 27.19 -6.84 37.36
CA GLU A 160 28.31 -7.57 36.75
C GLU A 160 28.26 -7.58 35.21
N TYR A 161 27.07 -7.43 34.61
CA TYR A 161 26.86 -7.44 33.16
C TYR A 161 26.47 -6.07 32.61
N GLN A 162 26.59 -5.00 33.40
CA GLN A 162 26.09 -3.68 33.05
C GLN A 162 26.77 -3.11 31.79
N GLU A 163 28.09 -3.25 31.67
CA GLU A 163 28.85 -2.78 30.51
C GLU A 163 28.45 -3.54 29.22
N PRO A 164 28.46 -4.89 29.19
CA PRO A 164 27.96 -5.65 28.03
C PRO A 164 26.51 -5.33 27.63
N LEU A 165 25.62 -5.16 28.61
CA LEU A 165 24.21 -4.81 28.35
C LEU A 165 24.06 -3.38 27.79
N ASN A 166 24.89 -2.45 28.27
CA ASN A 166 24.92 -1.08 27.76
C ASN A 166 25.41 -1.04 26.30
N ASP A 167 26.42 -1.83 25.96
CA ASP A 167 26.90 -1.97 24.58
C ASP A 167 25.79 -2.45 23.64
N LEU A 168 25.07 -3.52 24.01
CA LEU A 168 23.95 -4.03 23.22
C LEU A 168 22.84 -2.98 23.04
N TYR A 169 22.53 -2.25 24.11
CA TYR A 169 21.55 -1.18 24.08
C TYR A 169 21.95 -0.05 23.12
N GLU A 170 23.17 0.47 23.22
CA GLU A 170 23.64 1.55 22.35
C GLU A 170 23.75 1.09 20.88
N MET A 171 24.15 -0.16 20.63
CA MET A 171 24.16 -0.75 19.28
C MET A 171 22.77 -0.80 18.63
N LEU A 172 21.72 -1.11 19.40
CA LEU A 172 20.33 -1.10 18.90
C LEU A 172 19.75 0.31 18.80
N LYS A 173 20.05 1.19 19.76
CA LYS A 173 19.56 2.57 19.81
C LYS A 173 20.06 3.41 18.63
N TYR A 174 21.36 3.28 18.30
CA TYR A 174 21.96 3.95 17.14
C TYR A 174 21.95 3.09 15.87
N GLY A 175 21.39 1.88 15.96
CA GLY A 175 21.15 1.02 14.81
C GLY A 175 20.09 1.62 13.88
N ASP A 176 20.11 1.18 12.64
CA ASP A 176 19.15 1.62 11.63
C ASP A 176 17.77 1.04 11.92
N LYS A 177 16.79 1.89 12.21
CA LYS A 177 15.42 1.46 12.58
C LYS A 177 14.51 1.29 11.38
N ILE A 178 14.97 1.63 10.17
CA ILE A 178 14.14 1.64 8.97
C ILE A 178 14.50 0.43 8.11
N GLY A 179 13.63 -0.58 8.17
CA GLY A 179 13.73 -1.80 7.37
C GLY A 179 13.32 -3.03 8.17
N SER A 180 13.14 -4.14 7.46
CA SER A 180 12.92 -5.47 8.05
C SER A 180 14.03 -6.41 7.62
N THR A 181 14.50 -7.25 8.55
CA THR A 181 15.54 -8.25 8.30
C THR A 181 15.09 -9.63 8.74
N THR A 182 15.76 -10.68 8.24
CA THR A 182 15.44 -12.06 8.63
C THR A 182 15.83 -12.37 10.07
N VAL A 183 16.77 -11.60 10.64
CA VAL A 183 17.30 -11.79 11.99
C VAL A 183 16.56 -11.02 13.07
N ASP A 184 15.58 -10.17 12.73
CA ASP A 184 14.85 -9.37 13.72
C ASP A 184 14.21 -10.24 14.82
N SER A 185 13.53 -11.31 14.43
CA SER A 185 12.89 -12.25 15.36
C SER A 185 13.90 -13.04 16.19
N GLU A 186 15.07 -13.37 15.63
CA GLU A 186 16.15 -14.06 16.33
C GLU A 186 16.74 -13.18 17.42
N ILE A 187 16.98 -11.89 17.14
CA ILE A 187 17.42 -10.91 18.13
C ILE A 187 16.44 -10.83 19.31
N ALA A 188 15.13 -10.74 19.04
CA ALA A 188 14.13 -10.71 20.10
C ALA A 188 14.12 -11.99 20.95
N ASN A 189 14.26 -13.15 20.31
CA ASN A 189 14.30 -14.42 21.00
C ASN A 189 15.55 -14.55 21.90
N GLU A 190 16.72 -14.20 21.38
CA GLU A 190 17.97 -14.23 22.14
C GLU A 190 17.96 -13.25 23.33
N ILE A 191 17.38 -12.05 23.17
CA ILE A 191 17.18 -11.11 24.29
C ILE A 191 16.23 -11.69 25.33
N ALA A 192 15.16 -12.38 24.91
CA ALA A 192 14.23 -13.04 25.83
C ALA A 192 14.89 -14.21 26.58
N ILE A 193 15.79 -14.95 25.93
CA ILE A 193 16.60 -16.00 26.56
C ILE A 193 17.57 -15.38 27.56
N LEU A 194 18.27 -14.31 27.18
CA LEU A 194 19.17 -13.57 28.08
C LEU A 194 18.46 -13.08 29.34
N GLU A 195 17.27 -12.49 29.19
CA GLU A 195 16.45 -12.04 30.32
C GLU A 195 16.09 -13.19 31.28
N LYS A 196 15.70 -14.36 30.74
CA LYS A 196 15.40 -15.55 31.55
C LYS A 196 16.64 -16.12 32.24
N SER A 197 17.77 -16.16 31.55
CA SER A 197 19.04 -16.64 32.09
C SER A 197 19.54 -15.75 33.24
N LEU A 198 19.39 -14.43 33.11
CA LEU A 198 19.75 -13.49 34.18
C LEU A 198 18.79 -13.57 35.38
N ALA A 199 17.51 -13.91 35.16
CA ALA A 199 16.54 -14.10 36.24
C ALA A 199 16.76 -15.40 37.04
N ASN A 200 17.13 -16.49 36.35
CA ASN A 200 17.39 -17.79 36.97
C ASN A 200 18.84 -17.88 37.43
N LYS A 201 19.10 -17.53 38.70
CA LYS A 201 20.42 -17.57 39.35
C LYS A 201 21.08 -18.96 39.46
N GLU A 202 20.55 -19.99 38.80
CA GLU A 202 21.09 -21.34 38.82
C GLU A 202 21.86 -21.64 37.53
N THR A 203 23.07 -22.18 37.70
CA THR A 203 24.07 -22.62 36.70
C THR A 203 25.12 -21.57 36.31
N SER A 204 26.41 -21.95 36.43
CA SER A 204 27.63 -21.19 36.09
C SER A 204 27.43 -20.04 35.07
N LEU A 205 27.10 -18.85 35.57
CA LEU A 205 26.42 -17.81 34.78
C LEU A 205 27.33 -17.04 33.81
N THR A 206 28.64 -16.99 34.01
CA THR A 206 29.51 -16.10 33.21
C THR A 206 29.66 -16.58 31.77
N SER A 207 30.11 -17.82 31.53
CA SER A 207 30.37 -18.28 30.15
C SER A 207 29.11 -18.34 29.29
N THR A 208 27.97 -18.76 29.84
CA THR A 208 26.71 -18.84 29.09
C THR A 208 26.13 -17.45 28.79
N THR A 209 26.20 -16.52 29.74
CA THR A 209 25.71 -15.15 29.54
C THR A 209 26.59 -14.40 28.53
N ASP A 210 27.91 -14.56 28.62
CA ASP A 210 28.86 -13.96 27.66
C ASP A 210 28.60 -14.48 26.24
N THR A 211 28.34 -15.78 26.07
CA THR A 211 27.99 -16.34 24.76
C THR A 211 26.68 -15.79 24.20
N LEU A 212 25.68 -15.54 25.05
CA LEU A 212 24.40 -14.94 24.63
C LEU A 212 24.59 -13.48 24.22
N VAL A 213 25.37 -12.71 24.98
CA VAL A 213 25.71 -11.32 24.63
C VAL A 213 26.42 -11.26 23.28
N ASP A 214 27.43 -12.11 23.06
CA ASP A 214 28.16 -12.13 21.79
C ASP A 214 27.30 -12.60 20.62
N SER A 215 26.39 -13.55 20.85
CA SER A 215 25.38 -13.96 19.87
C SER A 215 24.47 -12.79 19.47
N ILE A 216 23.90 -12.08 20.45
CA ILE A 216 23.05 -10.90 20.18
C ILE A 216 23.84 -9.82 19.46
N ARG A 217 25.09 -9.56 19.88
CA ARG A 217 25.98 -8.59 19.24
C ARG A 217 26.26 -8.95 17.79
N PHE A 218 26.50 -10.22 17.49
CA PHE A 218 26.67 -10.72 16.14
C PHE A 218 25.41 -10.50 15.30
N LEU A 219 24.24 -10.87 15.83
CA LEU A 219 22.95 -10.69 15.14
C LEU A 219 22.64 -9.22 14.86
N ILE A 220 22.93 -8.29 15.79
CA ILE A 220 22.75 -6.85 15.56
C ILE A 220 23.68 -6.35 14.45
N LYS A 221 24.93 -6.81 14.41
CA LYS A 221 25.87 -6.48 13.31
C LYS A 221 25.38 -7.03 11.98
N GLN A 222 24.91 -8.28 11.95
CA GLN A 222 24.34 -8.90 10.76
C GLN A 222 23.13 -8.11 10.26
N ARG A 223 22.19 -7.76 11.14
CA ARG A 223 21.04 -6.90 10.83
C ARG A 223 21.48 -5.60 10.17
N ASN A 224 22.44 -4.89 10.77
CA ASN A 224 22.92 -3.61 10.22
C ASN A 224 23.60 -3.80 8.84
N MET A 225 24.27 -4.92 8.62
CA MET A 225 24.84 -5.27 7.31
C MET A 225 23.74 -5.56 6.28
N GLU A 226 22.73 -6.35 6.63
CA GLU A 226 21.57 -6.65 5.77
C GLU A 226 20.82 -5.38 5.37
N LEU A 227 20.57 -4.48 6.34
CA LEU A 227 19.94 -3.18 6.07
C LEU A 227 20.81 -2.30 5.17
N SER A 228 22.12 -2.25 5.42
CA SER A 228 23.04 -1.50 4.56
C SER A 228 23.09 -2.07 3.14
N GLN A 229 23.01 -3.38 2.97
CA GLN A 229 22.99 -4.03 1.65
C GLN A 229 21.67 -3.78 0.94
N ALA A 230 20.54 -3.91 1.64
CA ALA A 230 19.21 -3.62 1.10
C ALA A 230 19.12 -2.17 0.57
N LYS A 231 19.75 -1.21 1.27
CA LYS A 231 19.84 0.19 0.82
C LYS A 231 20.74 0.40 -0.39
N ARG A 232 21.76 -0.43 -0.59
CA ARG A 232 22.70 -0.34 -1.73
C ARG A 232 22.18 -1.01 -3.01
N GLY A 233 21.30 -2.00 -2.89
CA GLY A 233 20.72 -2.74 -4.02
C GLY A 233 19.50 -2.08 -4.69
N SER A 234 19.09 -0.88 -4.25
CA SER A 234 18.01 -0.12 -4.87
C SER A 234 18.57 0.92 -5.86
N PHE A 235 19.14 0.43 -6.98
CA PHE A 235 19.38 1.21 -8.20
C PHE A 235 18.93 0.39 -9.41
#